data_AF-A0A316EXD5-F1
#
_entry.id   AF-A0A316EXD5-F1
#
_cell.length_a   1.000
_cell.length_b   1.000
_cell.length_c   1.000
_cell.angle_alpha   90.00
_cell.angle_beta   90.00
_cell.angle_gamma   90.00
#
_symmetry.space_group_name_H-M   'P 1'
#
loop_
_entity.id
_entity.type
_entity.pdbx_description
1 polymer ?
#
loop_
_entity_poly.entity_id
_entity_poly.type
_entity_poly.pdbx_seq_one_letter_code
_entity_poly.pdbx_strand_id
1 'polypeptide(L)'
;MDESASNGRRWQAPVPCPAATTLLGDPAMPTRPPRVQDIEAAALLRAFSRANAALLQARTALDEAGDLVVDRFHRAQHAIDWITRYVYRDKAAEARRAEDDVVRRHADDGPEDRRRRALPKWTIWVVLIVAGIFDVAFVGNVVQRIFGAGPDELIYYLSYLPGIGLALGLFVASQRLAENLFRHRERATRSGRRGRLNPRLLLRKVLWDWRPEEETREDRDLPWDRLAGPVVFAGLIVGMLGAGAYIRAAQAKSFQALADFQPVFVGLLVLLSVSALAVKALTHNPHADKALDARKGMDRVRKSVNELTEDARKPLVEHNKAWNALRSAILSVEGEAVRIVEEECARILDDRGRRGEDGPLRLPLTVLQRAGEDGKTTEQPVLPTLRVDILQDARDVAERHHPRILRSAFASAGAALNRQFRTGDRDAPRIGEIPAPRRSADVGEEG
;
A
#
# COMPACT_ATOMS: atom_id res chain seq x y z
N MET A 1 -75.20 17.41 -26.53
CA MET A 1 -74.04 17.91 -27.29
C MET A 1 -72.79 17.58 -26.50
N ASP A 2 -72.16 16.41 -26.57
CA ASP A 2 -72.43 15.04 -27.04
C ASP A 2 -71.22 14.30 -26.45
N GLU A 3 -71.42 13.32 -25.57
CA GLU A 3 -71.30 11.90 -25.91
C GLU A 3 -69.99 11.50 -26.63
N SER A 4 -69.05 10.97 -25.84
CA SER A 4 -68.25 9.83 -26.27
C SER A 4 -67.76 9.05 -25.03
N ALA A 5 -68.43 7.92 -24.83
CA ALA A 5 -68.27 6.92 -23.80
C ALA A 5 -67.05 6.00 -24.02
N SER A 6 -66.87 5.05 -23.07
CA SER A 6 -66.05 3.80 -23.11
C SER A 6 -64.78 3.86 -22.24
N ASN A 7 -64.50 2.98 -21.27
CA ASN A 7 -65.23 1.84 -20.72
C ASN A 7 -64.59 1.48 -19.37
N GLY A 8 -65.37 1.52 -18.28
CA GLY A 8 -64.99 0.95 -17.01
C GLY A 8 -64.98 -0.57 -17.09
N ARG A 9 -63.83 -1.21 -16.81
CA ARG A 9 -63.79 -2.65 -16.55
C ARG A 9 -64.33 -2.91 -15.14
N ARG A 10 -65.65 -3.01 -15.05
CA ARG A 10 -66.34 -3.70 -13.96
C ARG A 10 -65.89 -5.15 -13.94
N TRP A 11 -65.53 -5.63 -12.74
CA TRP A 11 -65.35 -7.04 -12.43
C TRP A 11 -66.60 -7.80 -12.88
N GLN A 12 -66.48 -8.54 -13.99
CA GLN A 12 -67.48 -9.55 -14.35
C GLN A 12 -67.28 -10.73 -13.40
N ALA A 13 -68.35 -11.10 -12.70
CA ALA A 13 -68.41 -12.31 -11.91
C ALA A 13 -68.02 -13.53 -12.78
N PRO A 14 -67.34 -14.54 -12.22
CA PRO A 14 -66.97 -15.73 -12.98
C PRO A 14 -68.21 -16.35 -13.61
N VAL A 15 -68.15 -16.57 -14.92
CA VAL A 15 -69.18 -17.27 -15.70
C VAL A 15 -69.42 -18.61 -15.01
N PRO A 16 -70.65 -18.91 -14.54
CA PRO A 16 -70.94 -20.22 -13.99
C PRO A 16 -70.75 -21.22 -15.14
N CYS A 17 -69.86 -22.19 -14.94
CA CYS A 17 -69.71 -23.32 -15.84
C CYS A 17 -71.11 -23.87 -16.15
N PRO A 18 -71.45 -24.13 -17.43
CA PRO A 18 -72.71 -24.77 -17.74
C PRO A 18 -72.76 -26.07 -16.93
N ALA A 19 -73.82 -26.19 -16.12
CA ALA A 19 -74.09 -27.40 -15.36
C ALA A 19 -74.02 -28.57 -16.36
N ALA A 20 -73.02 -29.42 -16.18
CA ALA A 20 -72.83 -30.61 -16.98
C ALA A 20 -74.14 -31.39 -16.92
N THR A 21 -74.87 -31.34 -18.02
CA THR A 21 -76.09 -32.11 -18.18
C THR A 21 -75.66 -33.56 -18.07
N THR A 22 -76.22 -34.23 -17.07
CA THR A 22 -76.12 -35.64 -16.73
C THR A 22 -76.23 -36.52 -17.97
N LEU A 23 -75.09 -36.86 -18.56
CA LEU A 23 -74.95 -37.88 -19.58
C LEU A 23 -73.58 -38.56 -19.44
N LEU A 24 -73.48 -39.42 -18.43
CA LEU A 24 -72.81 -40.71 -18.41
C LEU A 24 -72.86 -41.16 -16.94
N GLY A 25 -73.17 -42.45 -16.72
CA GLY A 25 -73.51 -43.00 -15.41
C GLY A 25 -72.54 -42.60 -14.31
N ASP A 26 -73.04 -42.62 -13.07
CA ASP A 26 -72.22 -42.55 -11.86
C ASP A 26 -70.87 -43.18 -12.14
N PRO A 27 -69.74 -42.46 -12.02
CA PRO A 27 -68.48 -43.15 -11.90
C PRO A 27 -68.65 -43.98 -10.65
N ALA A 28 -68.95 -45.26 -10.82
CA ALA A 28 -68.75 -46.27 -9.82
C ALA A 28 -67.27 -46.16 -9.49
N MET A 29 -66.95 -45.28 -8.52
CA MET A 29 -65.70 -45.28 -7.81
C MET A 29 -65.52 -46.74 -7.42
N PRO A 30 -64.56 -47.46 -8.00
CA PRO A 30 -64.33 -48.81 -7.57
C PRO A 30 -63.94 -48.67 -6.11
N THR A 31 -64.84 -49.05 -5.20
CA THR A 31 -64.57 -49.24 -3.77
C THR A 31 -63.71 -50.49 -3.63
N ARG A 32 -62.58 -50.52 -4.34
CA ARG A 32 -61.53 -51.49 -4.11
C ARG A 32 -60.85 -51.05 -2.82
N PRO A 33 -60.74 -51.91 -1.80
CA PRO A 33 -60.00 -51.55 -0.60
C PRO A 33 -58.60 -51.09 -1.02
N PRO A 34 -58.11 -49.95 -0.49
CA PRO A 34 -56.81 -49.42 -0.89
C PRO A 34 -55.76 -50.50 -0.68
N ARG A 35 -54.99 -50.82 -1.72
CA ARG A 35 -53.90 -51.78 -1.58
C ARG A 35 -52.85 -51.13 -0.69
N VAL A 36 -52.22 -51.91 0.20
CA VAL A 36 -51.17 -51.40 1.11
C VAL A 36 -50.08 -50.65 0.33
N GLN A 37 -49.77 -51.14 -0.87
CA GLN A 37 -48.84 -50.52 -1.82
C GLN A 37 -49.25 -49.09 -2.24
N ASP A 38 -50.56 -48.82 -2.40
CA ASP A 38 -51.07 -47.49 -2.78
C ASP A 38 -50.95 -46.50 -1.62
N ILE A 39 -51.09 -46.98 -0.38
CA ILE A 39 -50.96 -46.16 0.85
C ILE A 39 -49.49 -45.78 1.09
N GLU A 40 -48.58 -46.74 0.95
CA GLU A 40 -47.14 -46.51 1.07
C GLU A 40 -46.61 -45.58 -0.03
N ALA A 41 -47.08 -45.77 -1.27
CA ALA A 41 -46.78 -44.86 -2.36
C ALA A 41 -47.28 -43.44 -2.06
N ALA A 42 -48.53 -43.28 -1.60
CA ALA A 42 -49.07 -41.98 -1.22
C ALA A 42 -48.28 -41.31 -0.07
N ALA A 43 -47.81 -42.09 0.92
CA ALA A 43 -46.97 -41.59 2.01
C ALA A 43 -45.62 -41.07 1.48
N LEU A 44 -44.96 -41.81 0.60
CA LEU A 44 -43.72 -41.39 -0.06
C LEU A 44 -43.93 -40.13 -0.91
N LEU A 45 -44.98 -40.07 -1.73
CA LEU A 45 -45.31 -38.88 -2.53
C LEU A 45 -45.45 -37.62 -1.64
N ARG A 46 -46.09 -37.75 -0.47
CA ARG A 46 -46.21 -36.65 0.50
C ARG A 46 -44.86 -36.30 1.14
N ALA A 47 -44.00 -37.28 1.40
CA ALA A 47 -42.65 -37.07 1.90
C ALA A 47 -41.82 -36.24 0.89
N PHE A 48 -41.82 -36.64 -0.38
CA PHE A 48 -41.17 -35.90 -1.47
C PHE A 48 -41.74 -34.49 -1.63
N SER A 49 -43.06 -34.34 -1.57
CA SER A 49 -43.70 -33.01 -1.63
C SER A 49 -43.27 -32.12 -0.46
N ARG A 50 -43.14 -32.66 0.77
CA ARG A 50 -42.67 -31.91 1.93
C ARG A 50 -41.19 -31.55 1.83
N ALA A 51 -40.35 -32.48 1.40
CA ALA A 51 -38.93 -32.24 1.18
C ALA A 51 -38.72 -31.17 0.09
N ASN A 52 -39.46 -31.23 -1.02
CA ASN A 52 -39.42 -30.21 -2.07
C ASN A 52 -39.95 -28.85 -1.59
N ALA A 53 -40.97 -28.83 -0.73
CA ALA A 53 -41.44 -27.59 -0.11
C ALA A 53 -40.37 -26.98 0.81
N ALA A 54 -39.66 -27.80 1.60
CA ALA A 54 -38.55 -27.36 2.43
C ALA A 54 -37.39 -26.78 1.59
N LEU A 55 -37.03 -27.45 0.48
CA LEU A 55 -36.04 -26.95 -0.48
C LEU A 55 -36.45 -25.60 -1.08
N LEU A 56 -37.72 -25.46 -1.48
CA LEU A 56 -38.24 -24.20 -2.03
C LEU A 56 -38.27 -23.08 -0.99
N GLN A 57 -38.62 -23.37 0.26
CA GLN A 57 -38.58 -22.39 1.35
C GLN A 57 -37.16 -21.90 1.65
N ALA A 58 -36.17 -22.78 1.50
CA ALA A 58 -34.76 -22.45 1.71
C ALA A 58 -34.12 -21.68 0.54
N ARG A 59 -34.77 -21.62 -0.63
CA ARG A 59 -34.21 -21.01 -1.85
C ARG A 59 -33.73 -19.57 -1.63
N THR A 60 -34.56 -18.70 -1.07
CA THR A 60 -34.20 -17.29 -0.84
C THR A 60 -32.97 -17.16 0.04
N ALA A 61 -32.85 -17.97 1.10
CA ALA A 61 -31.70 -17.93 1.99
C ALA A 61 -30.42 -18.45 1.31
N LEU A 62 -30.53 -19.46 0.43
CA LEU A 62 -29.40 -19.95 -0.37
C LEU A 62 -28.97 -18.92 -1.41
N ASP A 63 -29.92 -18.25 -2.08
CA ASP A 63 -29.66 -17.19 -3.06
C ASP A 63 -28.96 -16.00 -2.38
N GLU A 64 -29.47 -15.53 -1.23
CA GLU A 64 -28.84 -14.45 -0.44
C GLU A 64 -27.43 -14.82 0.04
N ALA A 65 -27.22 -16.06 0.49
CA ALA A 65 -25.89 -16.54 0.87
C ALA A 65 -24.95 -16.62 -0.35
N GLY A 66 -25.47 -17.02 -1.51
CA GLY A 66 -24.77 -17.04 -2.80
C GLY A 66 -24.31 -15.64 -3.21
N ASP A 67 -25.21 -14.66 -3.21
CA ASP A 67 -24.92 -13.26 -3.54
C ASP A 67 -23.86 -12.67 -2.61
N LEU A 68 -23.93 -12.99 -1.31
CA LEU A 68 -22.92 -12.56 -0.34
C LEU A 68 -21.54 -13.15 -0.66
N VAL A 69 -21.46 -14.41 -1.09
CA VAL A 69 -20.20 -15.03 -1.51
C VAL A 69 -19.61 -14.29 -2.72
N VAL A 70 -20.44 -13.98 -3.71
CA VAL A 70 -20.04 -13.28 -4.95
C VAL A 70 -19.58 -11.86 -4.66
N ASP A 71 -20.34 -11.06 -3.90
CA ASP A 71 -19.95 -9.69 -3.51
C ASP A 71 -18.61 -9.70 -2.76
N ARG A 72 -18.45 -10.58 -1.77
CA ARG A 72 -17.20 -10.68 -1.00
C ARG A 72 -16.03 -11.18 -1.85
N PHE A 73 -16.28 -12.06 -2.81
CA PHE A 73 -15.27 -12.51 -3.77
C PHE A 73 -14.74 -11.33 -4.59
N HIS A 74 -15.61 -10.52 -5.18
CA HIS A 74 -15.19 -9.37 -5.98
C HIS A 74 -14.47 -8.30 -5.16
N ARG A 75 -14.89 -8.05 -3.91
CA ARG A 75 -14.15 -7.15 -3.00
C ARG A 75 -12.75 -7.66 -2.71
N ALA A 76 -12.60 -8.95 -2.44
CA ALA A 76 -11.30 -9.57 -2.22
C ALA A 76 -10.43 -9.55 -3.49
N GLN A 77 -11.01 -9.83 -4.65
CA GLN A 77 -10.34 -9.75 -5.94
C GLN A 77 -9.83 -8.33 -6.22
N HIS A 78 -10.67 -7.31 -6.01
CA HIS A 78 -10.29 -5.91 -6.19
C HIS A 78 -9.14 -5.50 -5.25
N ALA A 79 -9.14 -5.98 -4.00
CA ALA A 79 -8.04 -5.72 -3.08
C ALA A 79 -6.71 -6.40 -3.53
N ILE A 80 -6.78 -7.62 -4.07
CA ILE A 80 -5.63 -8.30 -4.67
C ILE A 80 -5.14 -7.56 -5.92
N ASP A 81 -6.06 -7.05 -6.75
CA ASP A 81 -5.72 -6.26 -7.94
C ASP A 81 -4.98 -4.97 -7.57
N TRP A 82 -5.32 -4.34 -6.44
CA TRP A 82 -4.57 -3.19 -5.93
C TRP A 82 -3.12 -3.53 -5.59
N ILE A 83 -2.86 -4.66 -4.93
CA ILE A 83 -1.50 -5.15 -4.69
C ILE A 83 -0.79 -5.41 -6.02
N THR A 84 -1.48 -6.05 -6.96
CA THR A 84 -0.91 -6.38 -8.27
C THR A 84 -0.56 -5.12 -9.06
N ARG A 85 -1.42 -4.08 -9.06
CA ARG A 85 -1.13 -2.76 -9.64
C ARG A 85 0.03 -2.06 -8.94
N TYR A 86 0.15 -2.21 -7.63
CA TYR A 86 1.28 -1.68 -6.88
C TYR A 86 2.60 -2.34 -7.32
N VAL A 87 2.60 -3.68 -7.47
CA VAL A 87 3.72 -4.44 -8.03
C VAL A 87 4.05 -3.94 -9.44
N TYR A 88 3.08 -3.77 -10.33
CA TYR A 88 3.33 -3.26 -11.69
C TYR A 88 3.97 -1.86 -11.74
N ARG A 89 3.73 -1.02 -10.73
CA ARG A 89 4.34 0.32 -10.65
C ARG A 89 5.81 0.31 -10.20
N ASP A 90 6.35 -0.86 -9.82
CA ASP A 90 7.76 -1.09 -9.51
C ASP A 90 8.40 -0.17 -8.45
N LYS A 91 7.57 0.52 -7.64
CA LYS A 91 8.03 1.48 -6.63
C LYS A 91 8.97 0.87 -5.60
N ALA A 92 8.77 -0.41 -5.27
CA ALA A 92 9.65 -1.15 -4.37
C ALA A 92 11.04 -1.38 -4.99
N ALA A 93 11.11 -1.74 -6.27
CA ALA A 93 12.38 -1.87 -6.95
C ALA A 93 13.04 -0.50 -7.17
N GLU A 94 12.29 0.56 -7.49
CA GLU A 94 12.83 1.92 -7.60
C GLU A 94 13.48 2.39 -6.30
N ALA A 95 12.77 2.25 -5.16
CA ALA A 95 13.31 2.58 -3.85
C ALA A 95 14.56 1.74 -3.53
N ARG A 96 14.56 0.46 -3.92
CA ARG A 96 15.70 -0.42 -3.74
C ARG A 96 16.89 -0.02 -4.61
N ARG A 97 16.68 0.27 -5.90
CA ARG A 97 17.70 0.76 -6.81
C ARG A 97 18.32 2.05 -6.29
N ALA A 98 17.53 2.96 -5.74
CA ALA A 98 18.04 4.19 -5.12
C ALA A 98 18.94 3.90 -3.90
N GLU A 99 18.57 2.93 -3.06
CA GLU A 99 19.40 2.48 -1.94
C GLU A 99 20.68 1.79 -2.42
N ASP A 100 20.57 0.84 -3.36
CA ASP A 100 21.70 0.08 -3.91
C ASP A 100 22.66 0.97 -4.70
N ASP A 101 22.18 2.00 -5.39
CA ASP A 101 22.99 3.00 -6.09
C ASP A 101 23.80 3.85 -5.11
N VAL A 102 23.21 4.24 -3.96
CA VAL A 102 23.97 4.87 -2.86
C VAL A 102 24.98 3.89 -2.27
N VAL A 103 24.63 2.61 -2.13
CA VAL A 103 25.55 1.61 -1.58
C VAL A 103 26.73 1.35 -2.51
N ARG A 104 26.48 1.18 -3.80
CA ARG A 104 27.44 0.87 -4.85
C ARG A 104 28.44 2.01 -5.07
N ARG A 105 27.95 3.25 -5.16
CA ARG A 105 28.82 4.43 -5.32
C ARG A 105 29.81 4.64 -4.18
N HIS A 106 29.54 4.05 -3.03
CA HIS A 106 30.31 4.19 -1.80
C HIS A 106 30.84 2.85 -1.27
N ALA A 107 30.85 1.80 -2.11
CA ALA A 107 31.34 0.47 -1.73
C ALA A 107 32.87 0.49 -1.48
N ASP A 108 33.60 1.28 -2.27
CA ASP A 108 35.06 1.36 -2.25
C ASP A 108 35.61 2.49 -1.37
N ASP A 109 34.76 3.18 -0.59
CA ASP A 109 35.18 4.30 0.27
C ASP A 109 36.03 3.85 1.49
N GLY A 110 36.15 2.54 1.76
CA GLY A 110 37.00 1.99 2.81
C GLY A 110 36.55 2.36 4.25
N PRO A 111 37.48 2.54 5.22
CA PRO A 111 37.15 2.90 6.61
C PRO A 111 36.56 4.31 6.76
N GLU A 112 36.66 5.16 5.74
CA GLU A 112 35.96 6.44 5.69
C GLU A 112 34.52 6.24 5.18
N ASP A 113 33.61 5.73 6.02
CA ASP A 113 32.20 5.60 5.65
C ASP A 113 31.55 6.97 5.44
N ARG A 114 31.61 7.47 4.19
CA ARG A 114 31.04 8.77 3.77
C ARG A 114 29.52 8.81 3.88
N ARG A 115 28.87 7.71 4.26
CA ARG A 115 27.42 7.66 4.53
C ARG A 115 27.08 8.06 5.96
N ARG A 116 28.05 8.10 6.88
CA ARG A 116 27.85 8.51 8.27
C ARG A 116 28.18 10.00 8.44
N ARG A 117 27.35 10.65 9.27
CA ARG A 117 27.57 12.03 9.70
C ARG A 117 28.48 12.01 10.92
N ALA A 118 29.55 12.80 10.91
CA ALA A 118 30.43 12.93 12.07
C ALA A 118 29.76 13.67 13.25
N LEU A 119 28.80 14.56 12.96
CA LEU A 119 28.06 15.32 13.97
C LEU A 119 26.54 15.27 13.70
N PRO A 120 25.71 15.21 14.76
CA PRO A 120 24.26 15.13 14.63
C PRO A 120 23.65 16.43 14.06
N LYS A 121 22.51 16.32 13.38
CA LYS A 121 21.86 17.45 12.68
C LYS A 121 21.49 18.61 13.61
N TRP A 122 21.16 18.33 14.87
CA TRP A 122 20.74 19.35 15.84
C TRP A 122 21.89 20.30 16.21
N THR A 123 23.15 19.85 16.22
CA THR A 123 24.31 20.69 16.54
C THR A 123 24.47 21.85 15.55
N ILE A 124 24.19 21.62 14.26
CA ILE A 124 24.20 22.69 13.25
C ILE A 124 23.14 23.74 13.57
N TRP A 125 21.93 23.31 13.92
CA TRP A 125 20.84 24.21 14.25
C TRP A 125 21.15 25.01 15.52
N VAL A 126 21.72 24.40 16.54
CA VAL A 126 22.12 25.11 17.78
C VAL A 126 23.17 26.17 17.47
N VAL A 127 24.24 25.82 16.74
CA VAL A 127 25.28 26.79 16.38
C VAL A 127 24.72 27.93 15.52
N LEU A 128 23.83 27.60 14.58
CA LEU A 128 23.19 28.60 13.72
C LEU A 128 22.27 29.54 14.49
N ILE A 129 21.47 29.00 15.42
CA ILE A 129 20.57 29.79 16.27
C ILE A 129 21.38 30.72 17.17
N VAL A 130 22.43 30.20 17.83
CA VAL A 130 23.30 31.00 18.71
C VAL A 130 23.99 32.11 17.91
N ALA A 131 24.54 31.80 16.73
CA ALA A 131 25.16 32.80 15.86
C ALA A 131 24.15 33.85 15.37
N GLY A 132 22.95 33.43 14.93
CA GLY A 132 21.91 34.33 14.48
C GLY A 132 21.39 35.26 15.57
N ILE A 133 21.17 34.75 16.79
CA ILE A 133 20.77 35.57 17.94
C ILE A 133 21.84 36.63 18.24
N PHE A 134 23.12 36.22 18.22
CA PHE A 134 24.23 37.13 18.46
C PHE A 134 24.33 38.22 17.38
N ASP A 135 24.24 37.86 16.09
CA ASP A 135 24.29 38.79 14.97
C ASP A 135 23.13 39.81 15.03
N VAL A 136 21.92 39.33 15.32
CA VAL A 136 20.72 40.18 15.48
C VAL A 136 20.89 41.12 16.67
N ALA A 137 21.32 40.61 17.82
CA ALA A 137 21.50 41.41 19.03
C ALA A 137 22.59 42.48 18.86
N PHE A 138 23.71 42.14 18.21
CA PHE A 138 24.80 43.08 17.98
C PHE A 138 24.42 44.18 17.00
N VAL A 139 23.89 43.82 15.83
CA VAL A 139 23.49 44.81 14.81
C VAL A 139 22.34 45.67 15.33
N GLY A 140 21.37 45.08 16.03
CA GLY A 140 20.29 45.79 16.69
C GLY A 140 20.82 46.85 17.67
N ASN A 141 21.73 46.47 18.57
CA ASN A 141 22.34 47.41 19.52
C ASN A 141 23.11 48.54 18.83
N VAL A 142 23.84 48.25 17.74
CA VAL A 142 24.57 49.28 16.98
C VAL A 142 23.60 50.25 16.32
N VAL A 143 22.55 49.75 15.68
CA VAL A 143 21.54 50.56 15.00
C VAL A 143 20.75 51.39 16.02
N GLN A 144 20.36 50.82 17.16
CA GLN A 144 19.72 51.54 18.26
C GLN A 144 20.57 52.71 18.75
N ARG A 145 21.88 52.50 18.90
CA ARG A 145 22.80 53.57 19.32
C ARG A 145 22.96 54.67 18.27
N ILE A 146 22.86 54.34 16.99
CA ILE A 146 22.91 55.32 15.89
C ILE A 146 21.64 56.18 15.88
N PHE A 147 20.48 55.56 16.09
CA PHE A 147 19.18 56.25 16.04
C PHE A 147 18.71 56.81 17.38
N GLY A 148 19.39 56.50 18.50
CA GLY A 148 19.03 56.95 19.84
C GLY A 148 17.68 56.39 20.33
N ALA A 149 17.23 55.26 19.80
CA ALA A 149 15.88 54.74 20.03
C ALA A 149 15.73 54.09 21.41
N GLY A 150 14.69 54.48 22.16
CA GLY A 150 14.34 53.90 23.46
C GLY A 150 13.53 52.60 23.34
N PRO A 151 13.47 51.75 24.38
CA PRO A 151 12.80 50.43 24.35
C PRO A 151 11.32 50.47 23.97
N ASP A 152 10.64 51.58 24.26
CA ASP A 152 9.20 51.75 24.03
C ASP A 152 8.86 52.27 22.61
N GLU A 153 9.88 52.58 21.81
CA GLU A 153 9.70 53.13 20.47
C GLU A 153 9.67 52.03 19.40
N LEU A 154 8.79 52.16 18.41
CA LEU A 154 8.71 51.21 17.30
C LEU A 154 10.04 51.08 16.52
N ILE A 155 10.83 52.16 16.52
CA ILE A 155 12.18 52.23 15.94
C ILE A 155 13.13 51.22 16.61
N TYR A 156 12.96 50.92 17.90
CA TYR A 156 13.74 49.93 18.64
C TYR A 156 13.56 48.50 18.12
N TYR A 157 12.36 48.17 17.62
CA TYR A 157 12.13 46.86 16.99
C TYR A 157 12.62 46.84 15.54
N LEU A 158 12.43 47.95 14.81
CA LEU A 158 12.90 48.09 13.43
C LEU A 158 14.43 48.04 13.33
N SER A 159 15.16 48.46 14.35
CA SER A 159 16.63 48.40 14.37
C SER A 159 17.20 46.98 14.33
N TYR A 160 16.41 45.95 14.68
CA TYR A 160 16.84 44.55 14.58
C TYR A 160 16.66 43.97 13.17
N LEU A 161 15.83 44.57 12.31
CA LEU A 161 15.59 44.06 10.94
C LEU A 161 16.87 43.95 10.10
N PRO A 162 17.79 44.94 10.10
CA PRO A 162 19.08 44.79 9.42
C PRO A 162 19.90 43.60 9.94
N GLY A 163 19.86 43.35 11.25
CA GLY A 163 20.51 42.20 11.88
C GLY A 163 19.93 40.87 11.42
N ILE A 164 18.60 40.77 11.33
CA ILE A 164 17.90 39.59 10.81
C ILE A 164 18.24 39.36 9.34
N GLY A 165 18.24 40.43 8.53
CA GLY A 165 18.62 40.38 7.11
C GLY A 165 20.05 39.90 6.91
N LEU A 166 20.98 40.37 7.74
CA LEU A 166 22.38 39.96 7.71
C LEU A 166 22.56 38.49 8.11
N ALA A 167 21.87 38.03 9.17
CA ALA A 167 21.88 36.63 9.59
C ALA A 167 21.33 35.68 8.51
N LEU A 168 20.23 36.06 7.83
CA LEU A 168 19.67 35.30 6.71
C LEU A 168 20.61 35.31 5.49
N GLY A 169 21.24 36.45 5.19
CA GLY A 169 22.23 36.57 4.13
C GLY A 169 23.44 35.66 4.35
N LEU A 170 23.99 35.65 5.56
CA LEU A 170 25.06 34.75 5.99
C LEU A 170 24.62 33.29 5.93
N PHE A 171 23.38 32.98 6.31
CA PHE A 171 22.85 31.62 6.19
C PHE A 171 22.81 31.14 4.73
N VAL A 172 22.30 31.95 3.81
CA VAL A 172 22.24 31.60 2.38
C VAL A 172 23.65 31.52 1.78
N ALA A 173 24.52 32.48 2.10
CA ALA A 173 25.92 32.46 1.67
C ALA A 173 26.65 31.22 2.18
N SER A 174 26.41 30.79 3.44
CA SER A 174 26.97 29.57 4.01
C SER A 174 26.52 28.31 3.28
N GLN A 175 25.26 28.23 2.83
CA GLN A 175 24.76 27.09 2.05
C GLN A 175 25.45 27.03 0.69
N ARG A 176 25.49 28.16 -0.03
CA ARG A 176 26.13 28.24 -1.35
C ARG A 176 27.63 27.96 -1.28
N LEU A 177 28.31 28.45 -0.24
CA LEU A 177 29.73 28.16 -0.03
C LEU A 177 29.95 26.68 0.29
N ALA A 178 29.16 26.09 1.19
CA ALA A 178 29.27 24.67 1.53
C ALA A 178 29.07 23.78 0.30
N GLU A 179 28.07 24.06 -0.54
CA GLU A 179 27.84 23.34 -1.80
C GLU A 179 29.01 23.48 -2.78
N ASN A 180 29.52 24.70 -2.99
CA ASN A 180 30.63 24.94 -3.91
C ASN A 180 31.94 24.32 -3.41
N LEU A 181 32.23 24.43 -2.12
CA LEU A 181 33.38 23.81 -1.50
C LEU A 181 33.29 22.28 -1.60
N PHE A 182 32.10 21.71 -1.40
CA PHE A 182 31.87 20.28 -1.56
C PHE A 182 32.08 19.83 -3.02
N ARG A 183 31.51 20.54 -4.00
CA ARG A 183 31.70 20.23 -5.43
C ARG A 183 33.15 20.38 -5.87
N HIS A 184 33.87 21.36 -5.33
CA HIS A 184 35.29 21.54 -5.59
C HIS A 184 36.12 20.42 -4.94
N ARG A 185 35.79 20.06 -3.69
CA ARG A 185 36.39 18.93 -2.98
C ARG A 185 36.18 17.63 -3.75
N GLU A 186 34.96 17.34 -4.19
CA GLU A 186 34.60 16.13 -4.92
C GLU A 186 35.37 16.03 -6.25
N ARG A 187 35.47 17.14 -6.99
CA ARG A 187 36.31 17.25 -8.20
C ARG A 187 37.79 17.02 -7.90
N ALA A 188 38.32 17.63 -6.85
CA ALA A 188 39.73 17.49 -6.45
C ALA A 188 40.06 16.08 -5.92
N THR A 189 39.09 15.36 -5.34
CA THR A 189 39.26 13.95 -4.92
C THR A 189 39.13 12.96 -6.08
N ARG A 190 38.42 13.32 -7.15
CA ARG A 190 38.29 12.49 -8.37
C ARG A 190 39.41 12.71 -9.38
N SER A 191 40.10 13.84 -9.35
CA SER A 191 41.28 14.06 -10.19
C SER A 191 42.45 13.21 -9.68
N GLY A 192 42.83 12.16 -10.42
CA GLY A 192 43.98 11.29 -10.13
C GLY A 192 45.36 11.97 -10.23
N ARG A 193 45.39 13.28 -10.52
CA ARG A 193 46.59 14.10 -10.62
C ARG A 193 46.43 15.33 -9.74
N ARG A 194 47.35 15.56 -8.81
CA ARG A 194 47.44 16.84 -8.08
C ARG A 194 48.89 17.15 -7.76
N GLY A 195 49.34 18.36 -8.12
CA GLY A 195 50.66 18.85 -7.73
C GLY A 195 50.72 19.14 -6.22
N ARG A 196 51.86 18.80 -5.60
CA ARG A 196 52.15 19.00 -4.17
C ARG A 196 51.71 20.38 -3.66
N LEU A 197 50.96 20.40 -2.56
CA LEU A 197 50.66 21.61 -1.80
C LEU A 197 51.48 21.60 -0.51
N ASN A 198 52.75 21.97 -0.63
CA ASN A 198 53.53 22.38 0.53
C ASN A 198 53.07 23.82 0.89
N PRO A 199 52.77 24.18 2.15
CA PRO A 199 52.35 25.54 2.51
C PRO A 199 53.35 26.63 2.07
N ARG A 200 54.65 26.30 2.07
CA ARG A 200 55.72 27.13 1.48
C ARG A 200 55.59 27.28 -0.04
N LEU A 201 55.21 26.21 -0.74
CA LEU A 201 54.92 26.25 -2.17
C LEU A 201 53.63 27.02 -2.46
N LEU A 202 52.60 26.94 -1.61
CA LEU A 202 51.31 27.64 -1.80
C LEU A 202 51.51 29.18 -1.76
N LEU A 203 52.34 29.67 -0.84
CA LEU A 203 52.75 31.08 -0.79
C LEU A 203 53.57 31.48 -2.04
N ARG A 204 54.47 30.59 -2.49
CA ARG A 204 55.27 30.78 -3.70
C ARG A 204 54.47 30.60 -5.00
N LYS A 205 53.35 29.87 -4.98
CA LYS A 205 52.44 29.57 -6.10
C LYS A 205 51.56 30.77 -6.46
N VAL A 206 51.25 31.61 -5.48
CA VAL A 206 50.52 32.87 -5.68
C VAL A 206 51.45 33.95 -6.25
N LEU A 207 52.76 33.84 -6.01
CA LEU A 207 53.71 34.92 -6.30
C LEU A 207 54.75 34.62 -7.40
N TRP A 208 55.08 33.36 -7.75
CA TRP A 208 56.26 33.09 -8.60
C TRP A 208 56.16 31.97 -9.64
N ASP A 209 55.70 30.75 -9.30
CA ASP A 209 55.87 29.58 -10.19
C ASP A 209 54.53 28.90 -10.57
N TRP A 210 54.14 28.96 -11.86
CA TRP A 210 52.82 28.51 -12.38
C TRP A 210 52.71 26.99 -12.64
N ARG A 211 53.80 26.20 -12.69
CA ARG A 211 53.70 24.75 -13.03
C ARG A 211 54.46 23.84 -12.06
N PRO A 212 53.76 23.05 -11.22
CA PRO A 212 54.34 21.93 -10.49
C PRO A 212 54.30 20.63 -11.30
N GLU A 213 55.31 19.77 -11.11
CA GLU A 213 55.38 18.40 -11.65
C GLU A 213 54.20 17.54 -11.14
N GLU A 214 53.63 16.74 -12.04
CA GLU A 214 52.43 15.92 -11.82
C GLU A 214 52.81 14.58 -11.16
N GLU A 215 52.25 14.28 -9.99
CA GLU A 215 52.34 12.95 -9.37
C GLU A 215 51.02 12.19 -9.65
N THR A 216 51.12 10.96 -10.17
CA THR A 216 49.99 10.08 -10.49
C THR A 216 49.70 9.15 -9.32
N ARG A 217 48.45 9.11 -8.85
CA ARG A 217 47.99 8.24 -7.76
C ARG A 217 47.63 6.84 -8.27
N GLU A 218 47.95 5.80 -7.51
CA GLU A 218 47.47 4.43 -7.74
C GLU A 218 46.08 4.22 -7.10
N ASP A 219 45.26 3.32 -7.68
CA ASP A 219 43.85 3.12 -7.33
C ASP A 219 43.57 2.73 -5.85
N ARG A 220 44.61 2.39 -5.07
CA ARG A 220 44.50 1.93 -3.67
C ARG A 220 44.91 2.95 -2.61
N ASP A 221 45.45 4.10 -2.98
CA ASP A 221 45.91 5.09 -2.01
C ASP A 221 44.76 5.76 -1.26
N LEU A 222 45.01 6.23 -0.04
CA LEU A 222 44.05 7.01 0.76
C LEU A 222 43.82 8.40 0.12
N PRO A 223 42.64 9.03 0.32
CA PRO A 223 42.38 10.37 -0.20
C PRO A 223 43.33 11.41 0.42
N TRP A 224 43.84 12.32 -0.42
CA TRP A 224 44.78 13.38 -0.04
C TRP A 224 44.39 14.14 1.24
N ASP A 225 45.42 14.46 2.03
CA ASP A 225 45.25 15.07 3.35
C ASP A 225 44.65 16.49 3.29
N ARG A 226 43.76 16.78 4.25
CA ARG A 226 42.63 17.74 4.10
C ARG A 226 42.90 19.12 4.70
N LEU A 227 44.16 19.59 4.70
CA LEU A 227 44.55 20.77 5.50
C LEU A 227 44.45 22.13 4.77
N ALA A 228 44.41 22.15 3.43
CA ALA A 228 44.51 23.41 2.68
C ALA A 228 43.28 24.34 2.82
N GLY A 229 42.07 23.78 2.88
CA GLY A 229 40.83 24.57 3.03
C GLY A 229 40.75 25.32 4.37
N PRO A 230 40.92 24.61 5.51
CA PRO A 230 40.99 25.23 6.83
C PRO A 230 42.08 26.30 6.94
N VAL A 231 43.27 26.08 6.35
CA VAL A 231 44.40 27.02 6.43
C VAL A 231 44.18 28.29 5.59
N VAL A 232 43.66 28.18 4.37
CA VAL A 232 43.33 29.36 3.53
C VAL A 232 42.22 30.18 4.17
N PHE A 233 41.23 29.51 4.74
CA PHE A 233 40.14 30.15 5.46
C PHE A 233 40.63 30.86 6.72
N ALA A 234 41.47 30.21 7.54
CA ALA A 234 42.16 30.82 8.68
C ALA A 234 42.97 32.07 8.27
N GLY A 235 43.68 32.00 7.15
CA GLY A 235 44.43 33.14 6.61
C GLY A 235 43.56 34.33 6.21
N LEU A 236 42.43 34.09 5.53
CA LEU A 236 41.48 35.15 5.16
C LEU A 236 40.85 35.83 6.39
N ILE A 237 40.58 35.05 7.45
CA ILE A 237 40.05 35.57 8.73
C ILE A 237 41.08 36.48 9.40
N VAL A 238 42.33 36.01 9.53
CA VAL A 238 43.42 36.81 10.13
C VAL A 238 43.67 38.08 9.32
N GLY A 239 43.63 38.01 7.99
CA GLY A 239 43.79 39.16 7.11
C GLY A 239 42.66 40.20 7.27
N MET A 240 41.41 39.74 7.36
CA MET A 240 40.25 40.62 7.52
C MET A 240 40.19 41.25 8.92
N LEU A 241 40.53 40.50 9.97
CA LEU A 241 40.68 41.02 11.34
C LEU A 241 41.82 42.05 11.42
N GLY A 242 42.95 41.78 10.76
CA GLY A 242 44.07 42.71 10.67
C GLY A 242 43.71 44.01 9.95
N ALA A 243 43.00 43.93 8.84
CA ALA A 243 42.54 45.10 8.08
C ALA A 243 41.52 45.95 8.89
N GLY A 244 40.59 45.30 9.59
CA GLY A 244 39.62 45.99 10.45
C GLY A 244 40.27 46.66 11.67
N ALA A 245 41.22 45.99 12.31
CA ALA A 245 42.01 46.58 13.39
C ALA A 245 42.83 47.79 12.91
N TYR A 246 43.41 47.72 11.70
CA TYR A 246 44.18 48.80 11.10
C TYR A 246 43.32 50.03 10.76
N ILE A 247 42.18 49.84 10.08
CA ILE A 247 41.25 50.93 9.72
C ILE A 247 40.71 51.62 10.99
N ARG A 248 40.49 50.85 12.05
CA ARG A 248 39.94 51.35 13.31
C ARG A 248 40.98 52.05 14.18
N ALA A 249 42.22 51.55 14.23
CA ALA A 249 43.34 52.23 14.86
C ALA A 249 43.61 53.60 14.22
N ALA A 250 43.34 53.73 12.91
CA ALA A 250 43.43 55.01 12.20
C ALA A 250 42.29 56.00 12.53
N GLN A 251 41.16 55.53 13.10
CA GLN A 251 39.95 56.34 13.34
C GLN A 251 39.64 56.63 14.82
N ALA A 252 40.33 55.96 15.77
CA ALA A 252 40.07 56.11 17.19
C ALA A 252 40.82 57.32 17.81
N LYS A 253 40.21 58.51 17.76
CA LYS A 253 40.72 59.70 18.48
C LYS A 253 39.77 60.30 19.53
N SER A 254 38.59 59.74 19.84
CA SER A 254 37.62 60.49 20.67
C SER A 254 36.73 59.78 21.71
N PHE A 255 36.79 58.48 22.00
CA PHE A 255 36.01 57.92 23.13
C PHE A 255 36.69 56.68 23.77
N GLN A 256 37.03 56.76 25.05
CA GLN A 256 38.19 56.04 25.63
C GLN A 256 37.89 54.92 26.63
N ALA A 257 36.64 54.48 26.81
CA ALA A 257 36.33 53.41 27.80
C ALA A 257 35.41 52.29 27.31
N LEU A 258 34.55 52.54 26.30
CA LEU A 258 33.68 51.51 25.72
C LEU A 258 33.99 51.20 24.24
N ALA A 259 34.74 52.09 23.56
CA ALA A 259 35.23 51.85 22.21
C ALA A 259 36.37 50.81 22.18
N ASP A 260 37.10 50.66 23.28
CA ASP A 260 38.25 49.76 23.42
C ASP A 260 37.86 48.27 23.32
N PHE A 261 36.65 47.90 23.73
CA PHE A 261 36.16 46.51 23.67
C PHE A 261 35.32 46.20 22.43
N GLN A 262 34.84 47.20 21.70
CA GLN A 262 34.10 46.99 20.45
C GLN A 262 34.85 46.19 19.36
N PRO A 263 36.19 46.30 19.16
CA PRO A 263 36.90 45.42 18.23
C PRO A 263 36.89 43.95 18.68
N VAL A 264 36.83 43.67 20.00
CA VAL A 264 36.71 42.31 20.52
C VAL A 264 35.36 41.72 20.17
N PHE A 265 34.26 42.49 20.29
CA PHE A 265 32.92 42.04 19.91
C PHE A 265 32.78 41.82 18.39
N VAL A 266 33.35 42.70 17.56
CA VAL A 266 33.39 42.50 16.10
C VAL A 266 34.24 41.28 15.73
N GLY A 267 35.38 41.10 16.38
CA GLY A 267 36.23 39.93 16.20
C GLY A 267 35.51 38.63 16.59
N LEU A 268 34.76 38.66 17.70
CA LEU A 268 33.95 37.53 18.16
C LEU A 268 32.78 37.25 17.22
N LEU A 269 32.13 38.28 16.67
CA LEU A 269 31.08 38.14 15.66
C LEU A 269 31.61 37.44 14.41
N VAL A 270 32.71 37.96 13.86
CA VAL A 270 33.37 37.36 12.69
C VAL A 270 33.77 35.92 13.01
N LEU A 271 34.43 35.67 14.14
CA LEU A 271 34.85 34.33 14.56
C LEU A 271 33.65 33.38 14.72
N LEU A 272 32.52 33.85 15.24
CA LEU A 272 31.31 33.07 15.47
C LEU A 272 30.60 32.75 14.15
N SER A 273 30.39 33.75 13.27
CA SER A 273 29.80 33.54 11.94
C SER A 273 30.67 32.59 11.10
N VAL A 274 32.00 32.74 11.21
CA VAL A 274 33.00 31.88 10.57
C VAL A 274 33.00 30.47 11.14
N SER A 275 32.93 30.31 12.46
CA SER A 275 32.87 29.01 13.12
C SER A 275 31.58 28.29 12.76
N ALA A 276 30.45 29.00 12.69
CA ALA A 276 29.18 28.46 12.21
C ALA A 276 29.27 28.02 10.74
N LEU A 277 29.93 28.82 9.90
CA LEU A 277 30.20 28.50 8.49
C LEU A 277 31.05 27.23 8.36
N ALA A 278 32.15 27.15 9.11
CA ALA A 278 33.08 26.03 9.12
C ALA A 278 32.41 24.77 9.64
N VAL A 279 31.68 24.84 10.75
CA VAL A 279 30.91 23.72 11.30
C VAL A 279 29.89 23.23 10.27
N LYS A 280 29.13 24.13 9.63
CA LYS A 280 28.14 23.74 8.61
C LYS A 280 28.80 23.12 7.37
N ALA A 281 29.91 23.69 6.88
CA ALA A 281 30.64 23.16 5.74
C ALA A 281 31.30 21.79 6.04
N LEU A 282 31.78 21.57 7.27
CA LEU A 282 32.36 20.30 7.71
C LEU A 282 31.28 19.23 7.97
N THR A 283 30.07 19.64 8.33
CA THR A 283 28.97 18.72 8.68
C THR A 283 27.97 18.49 7.54
N HIS A 284 28.00 19.29 6.48
CA HIS A 284 27.19 19.07 5.29
C HIS A 284 27.77 17.88 4.51
N ASN A 285 27.12 16.74 4.68
CA ASN A 285 27.44 15.51 3.96
C ASN A 285 26.24 15.14 3.06
N PRO A 286 26.25 15.56 1.78
CA PRO A 286 25.14 15.30 0.86
C PRO A 286 24.96 13.80 0.58
N HIS A 287 25.98 12.97 0.79
CA HIS A 287 25.87 11.52 0.65
C HIS A 287 25.11 10.89 1.83
N ALA A 288 25.36 11.37 3.05
CA ALA A 288 24.58 10.95 4.23
C ALA A 288 23.11 11.37 4.13
N ASP A 289 22.84 12.57 3.58
CA ASP A 289 21.47 13.03 3.35
C ASP A 289 20.76 12.19 2.27
N LYS A 290 21.41 11.90 1.13
CA LYS A 290 20.88 10.98 0.11
C LYS A 290 20.64 9.56 0.64
N ALA A 291 21.54 9.04 1.47
CA ALA A 291 21.39 7.72 2.10
C ALA A 291 20.19 7.70 3.06
N LEU A 292 20.00 8.77 3.86
CA LEU A 292 18.85 8.92 4.75
C LEU A 292 17.54 9.00 3.95
N ASP A 293 17.52 9.76 2.86
CA ASP A 293 16.33 9.92 2.03
C ASP A 293 15.96 8.62 1.31
N ALA A 294 16.96 7.87 0.81
CA ALA A 294 16.75 6.53 0.25
C ALA A 294 16.17 5.55 1.30
N ARG A 295 16.71 5.55 2.53
CA ARG A 295 16.18 4.75 3.65
C ARG A 295 14.74 5.12 4.00
N LYS A 296 14.45 6.42 4.15
CA LYS A 296 13.09 6.91 4.40
C LYS A 296 12.13 6.54 3.27
N GLY A 297 12.61 6.58 2.01
CA GLY A 297 11.86 6.11 0.85
C GLY A 297 11.49 4.62 0.97
N MET A 298 12.47 3.79 1.30
CA MET A 298 12.27 2.35 1.53
C MET A 298 11.31 2.07 2.70
N ASP A 299 11.45 2.79 3.82
CA ASP A 299 10.57 2.62 4.98
C ASP A 299 9.11 3.00 4.65
N ARG A 300 8.90 4.08 3.88
CA ARG A 300 7.56 4.46 3.40
C ARG A 300 6.97 3.39 2.49
N VAL A 301 7.75 2.86 1.56
CA VAL A 301 7.31 1.79 0.67
C VAL A 301 6.95 0.53 1.46
N ARG A 302 7.80 0.11 2.40
CA ARG A 302 7.53 -1.03 3.29
C ARG A 302 6.25 -0.83 4.09
N LYS A 303 6.04 0.37 4.64
CA LYS A 303 4.81 0.70 5.38
C LYS A 303 3.57 0.58 4.47
N SER A 304 3.59 1.19 3.29
CA SER A 304 2.48 1.09 2.33
C SER A 304 2.21 -0.34 1.87
N VAL A 305 3.26 -1.15 1.70
CA VAL A 305 3.12 -2.59 1.37
C VAL A 305 2.43 -3.36 2.50
N ASN A 306 2.84 -3.12 3.74
CA ASN A 306 2.23 -3.77 4.90
C ASN A 306 0.75 -3.37 5.02
N GLU A 307 0.43 -2.09 4.90
CA GLU A 307 -0.95 -1.58 4.91
C GLU A 307 -1.79 -2.24 3.81
N LEU A 308 -1.32 -2.27 2.56
CA LEU A 308 -2.01 -2.92 1.45
C LEU A 308 -2.23 -4.42 1.68
N THR A 309 -1.26 -5.10 2.29
CA THR A 309 -1.34 -6.55 2.56
C THR A 309 -2.35 -6.84 3.66
N GLU A 310 -2.38 -6.03 4.73
CA GLU A 310 -3.36 -6.12 5.81
C GLU A 310 -4.77 -5.81 5.30
N ASP A 311 -4.91 -4.74 4.51
CA ASP A 311 -6.19 -4.33 3.91
C ASP A 311 -6.76 -5.39 2.99
N ALA A 312 -5.93 -6.10 2.21
CA ALA A 312 -6.39 -7.19 1.34
C ALA A 312 -6.71 -8.48 2.11
N ARG A 313 -6.09 -8.70 3.28
CA ARG A 313 -6.34 -9.91 4.09
C ARG A 313 -7.75 -9.92 4.65
N LYS A 314 -8.29 -8.77 5.03
CA LYS A 314 -9.62 -8.64 5.64
C LYS A 314 -10.75 -9.12 4.70
N PRO A 315 -10.90 -8.59 3.46
CA PRO A 315 -11.88 -9.09 2.49
C PRO A 315 -11.73 -10.58 2.17
N LEU A 316 -10.50 -11.11 2.14
CA LEU A 316 -10.26 -12.53 1.87
C LEU A 316 -10.78 -13.43 2.99
N VAL A 317 -10.60 -13.01 4.25
CA VAL A 317 -11.19 -13.70 5.42
C VAL A 317 -12.71 -13.61 5.40
N GLU A 318 -13.27 -12.44 5.09
CA GLU A 318 -14.72 -12.24 4.98
C GLU A 318 -15.34 -13.11 3.89
N HIS A 319 -14.73 -13.18 2.70
CA HIS A 319 -15.16 -14.08 1.64
C HIS A 319 -15.09 -15.55 2.07
N ASN A 320 -14.01 -15.97 2.73
CA ASN A 320 -13.90 -17.36 3.20
C ASN A 320 -14.98 -17.71 4.25
N LYS A 321 -15.35 -16.76 5.10
CA LYS A 321 -16.46 -16.93 6.05
C LYS A 321 -17.81 -17.06 5.32
N ALA A 322 -18.07 -16.19 4.35
CA ALA A 322 -19.29 -16.26 3.54
C ALA A 322 -19.38 -17.60 2.77
N TRP A 323 -18.28 -18.06 2.19
CA TRP A 323 -18.23 -19.32 1.46
C TRP A 323 -18.50 -20.53 2.37
N ASN A 324 -17.89 -20.56 3.56
CA ASN A 324 -18.17 -21.60 4.55
C ASN A 324 -19.64 -21.57 5.01
N ALA A 325 -20.22 -20.38 5.17
CA ALA A 325 -21.63 -20.22 5.54
C ALA A 325 -22.56 -20.77 4.46
N LEU A 326 -22.32 -20.44 3.18
CA LEU A 326 -23.06 -21.00 2.05
C LEU A 326 -22.96 -22.53 2.00
N ARG A 327 -21.75 -23.09 2.16
CA ARG A 327 -21.54 -24.55 2.17
C ARG A 327 -22.28 -25.22 3.33
N SER A 328 -22.26 -24.61 4.51
CA SER A 328 -23.02 -25.10 5.67
C SER A 328 -24.53 -25.04 5.44
N ALA A 329 -25.02 -23.98 4.78
CA ALA A 329 -26.43 -23.85 4.43
C ALA A 329 -26.86 -24.92 3.42
N ILE A 330 -26.07 -25.17 2.37
CA ILE A 330 -26.31 -26.25 1.39
C ILE A 330 -26.42 -27.60 2.11
N LEU A 331 -25.44 -27.95 2.95
CA LEU A 331 -25.43 -29.22 3.67
C LEU A 331 -26.60 -29.35 4.65
N SER A 332 -26.99 -28.25 5.31
CA SER A 332 -28.11 -28.24 6.24
C SER A 332 -29.45 -28.45 5.52
N VAL A 333 -29.65 -27.79 4.38
CA VAL A 333 -30.89 -27.89 3.59
C VAL A 333 -30.99 -29.26 2.92
N GLU A 334 -29.88 -29.77 2.40
CA GLU A 334 -29.79 -31.13 1.86
C GLU A 334 -30.09 -32.19 2.93
N GLY A 335 -29.45 -32.08 4.10
CA GLY A 335 -29.67 -32.98 5.22
C GLY A 335 -31.13 -32.98 5.69
N GLU A 336 -31.78 -31.82 5.74
CA GLU A 336 -33.18 -31.71 6.12
C GLU A 336 -34.12 -32.37 5.08
N ALA A 337 -33.88 -32.14 3.79
CA ALA A 337 -34.67 -32.75 2.73
C ALA A 337 -34.53 -34.29 2.72
N VAL A 338 -33.31 -34.80 2.91
CA VAL A 338 -33.03 -36.24 3.03
C VAL A 338 -33.69 -36.81 4.28
N ARG A 339 -33.55 -36.16 5.44
CA ARG A 339 -34.16 -36.58 6.71
C ARG A 339 -35.67 -36.78 6.60
N ILE A 340 -36.40 -35.85 5.97
CA ILE A 340 -37.85 -35.95 5.77
C ILE A 340 -38.23 -37.22 4.99
N VAL A 341 -37.44 -37.58 3.98
CA VAL A 341 -37.68 -38.78 3.16
C VAL A 341 -37.30 -40.04 3.94
N GLU A 342 -36.15 -40.05 4.60
CA GLU A 342 -35.66 -41.17 5.40
C GLU A 342 -36.59 -41.53 6.56
N GLU A 343 -37.14 -40.52 7.26
CA GLU A 343 -38.09 -40.72 8.36
C GLU A 343 -39.38 -41.40 7.91
N GLU A 344 -39.93 -41.04 6.74
CA GLU A 344 -41.10 -41.71 6.21
C GLU A 344 -40.78 -43.11 5.67
N CYS A 345 -39.59 -43.32 5.10
CA CYS A 345 -39.14 -44.66 4.72
C CYS A 345 -39.01 -45.58 5.94
N ALA A 346 -38.43 -45.08 7.04
CA ALA A 346 -38.32 -45.80 8.29
C ALA A 346 -39.71 -46.12 8.87
N ARG A 347 -40.63 -45.16 8.88
CA ARG A 347 -42.02 -45.39 9.33
C ARG A 347 -42.71 -46.48 8.50
N ILE A 348 -42.55 -46.47 7.17
CA ILE A 348 -43.15 -47.50 6.30
C ILE A 348 -42.57 -48.88 6.61
N LEU A 349 -41.24 -48.97 6.80
CA LEU A 349 -40.58 -50.23 7.15
C LEU A 349 -41.04 -50.76 8.51
N ASP A 350 -41.15 -49.90 9.52
CA ASP A 350 -41.67 -50.27 10.84
C ASP A 350 -43.12 -50.78 10.76
N ASP A 351 -43.96 -50.10 9.97
CA ASP A 351 -45.36 -50.49 9.79
C ASP A 351 -45.50 -51.80 9.00
N ARG A 352 -44.61 -52.09 8.06
CA ARG A 352 -44.53 -53.39 7.38
C ARG A 352 -44.15 -54.51 8.33
N GLY A 353 -43.13 -54.27 9.18
CA GLY A 353 -42.73 -55.23 10.22
C GLY A 353 -43.85 -55.56 11.20
N ARG A 354 -44.67 -54.56 11.57
CA ARG A 354 -45.88 -54.79 12.39
C ARG A 354 -46.97 -55.60 11.69
N ARG A 355 -47.07 -55.51 10.36
CA ARG A 355 -48.05 -56.25 9.54
C ARG A 355 -47.57 -57.65 9.13
N GLY A 356 -46.30 -57.98 9.36
CA GLY A 356 -45.68 -59.24 8.89
C GLY A 356 -45.43 -59.27 7.37
N GLU A 357 -45.36 -58.10 6.73
CA GLU A 357 -45.09 -57.94 5.29
C GLU A 357 -43.63 -57.52 5.06
N ASP A 358 -42.69 -58.30 5.61
CA ASP A 358 -41.26 -58.00 5.52
C ASP A 358 -40.76 -58.14 4.07
N GLY A 359 -40.17 -57.07 3.55
CA GLY A 359 -39.62 -57.03 2.19
C GLY A 359 -39.01 -55.68 1.85
N PRO A 360 -38.09 -55.62 0.88
CA PRO A 360 -37.40 -54.38 0.53
C PRO A 360 -38.40 -53.31 0.10
N LEU A 361 -38.19 -52.09 0.59
CA LEU A 361 -38.91 -50.91 0.10
C LEU A 361 -38.47 -50.68 -1.34
N ARG A 362 -39.36 -50.93 -2.31
CA ARG A 362 -39.14 -50.48 -3.69
C ARG A 362 -39.36 -48.97 -3.69
N LEU A 363 -38.30 -48.24 -3.36
CA LEU A 363 -38.29 -46.81 -3.54
C LEU A 363 -38.54 -46.54 -5.04
N PRO A 364 -39.45 -45.62 -5.39
CA PRO A 364 -39.58 -45.13 -6.76
C PRO A 364 -38.32 -44.41 -7.29
N LEU A 365 -37.21 -44.45 -6.54
CA LEU A 365 -36.02 -43.60 -6.68
C LEU A 365 -34.79 -44.31 -7.23
N THR A 366 -34.93 -45.43 -7.93
CA THR A 366 -33.74 -46.07 -8.51
C THR A 366 -33.05 -45.19 -9.57
N VAL A 367 -33.65 -44.09 -9.98
CA VAL A 367 -32.98 -43.06 -10.78
C VAL A 367 -33.33 -41.68 -10.23
N LEU A 368 -32.33 -41.00 -9.67
CA LEU A 368 -32.30 -39.54 -9.56
C LEU A 368 -32.29 -38.99 -11.01
N GLN A 369 -33.43 -39.01 -11.68
CA GLN A 369 -33.53 -38.45 -13.02
C GLN A 369 -33.51 -36.93 -12.92
N ARG A 370 -32.42 -36.36 -13.43
CA ARG A 370 -32.30 -34.94 -13.79
C ARG A 370 -33.50 -34.57 -14.65
N ALA A 371 -34.29 -33.58 -14.21
CA ALA A 371 -35.26 -32.97 -15.09
C ALA A 371 -34.49 -32.21 -16.19
N GLY A 372 -34.23 -32.84 -17.34
CA GLY A 372 -33.77 -32.10 -18.53
C GLY A 372 -32.90 -32.77 -19.59
N GLU A 373 -32.72 -34.09 -19.66
CA GLU A 373 -31.76 -34.64 -20.65
C GLU A 373 -32.33 -35.40 -21.86
N ASP A 374 -33.64 -35.61 -21.97
CA ASP A 374 -34.24 -36.09 -23.23
C ASP A 374 -35.62 -35.50 -23.44
N GLY A 375 -35.78 -34.71 -24.52
CA GLY A 375 -37.04 -34.13 -24.98
C GLY A 375 -38.05 -35.16 -25.52
N LYS A 376 -38.03 -36.40 -25.02
CA LYS A 376 -39.03 -37.41 -25.31
C LYS A 376 -40.08 -37.38 -24.21
N THR A 377 -41.25 -36.86 -24.56
CA THR A 377 -42.49 -37.02 -23.81
C THR A 377 -42.78 -38.51 -23.62
N THR A 378 -42.29 -39.10 -22.54
CA THR A 378 -42.73 -40.40 -22.07
C THR A 378 -44.09 -40.23 -21.39
N GLU A 379 -45.11 -40.94 -21.88
CA GLU A 379 -46.47 -41.02 -21.31
C GLU A 379 -46.52 -41.69 -19.92
N GLN A 380 -45.39 -41.87 -19.24
CA GLN A 380 -45.32 -42.44 -17.91
C GLN A 380 -45.50 -41.35 -16.85
N PRO A 381 -46.28 -41.61 -15.78
CA PRO A 381 -46.40 -40.66 -14.68
C PRO A 381 -45.02 -40.39 -14.08
N VAL A 382 -44.52 -39.16 -14.25
CA VAL A 382 -43.26 -38.69 -13.68
C VAL A 382 -43.39 -38.75 -12.17
N LEU A 383 -42.73 -39.73 -11.55
CA LEU A 383 -42.64 -39.86 -10.10
C LEU A 383 -41.94 -38.62 -9.53
N PRO A 384 -42.36 -38.10 -8.36
CA PRO A 384 -41.75 -36.90 -7.80
C PRO A 384 -40.31 -37.19 -7.38
N THR A 385 -39.39 -36.47 -7.99
CA THR A 385 -37.97 -36.45 -7.62
C THR A 385 -37.69 -35.29 -6.68
N LEU A 386 -36.60 -35.38 -5.92
CA LEU A 386 -36.08 -34.24 -5.17
C LEU A 386 -35.60 -33.18 -6.14
N ARG A 387 -36.01 -31.93 -5.91
CA ARG A 387 -35.57 -30.75 -6.66
C ARG A 387 -34.15 -30.34 -6.27
N VAL A 388 -33.20 -31.18 -6.65
CA VAL A 388 -31.76 -30.95 -6.44
C VAL A 388 -31.19 -29.82 -7.29
N ASP A 389 -31.94 -29.33 -8.29
CA ASP A 389 -31.61 -28.15 -9.10
C ASP A 389 -31.35 -26.92 -8.23
N ILE A 390 -32.16 -26.69 -7.20
CA ILE A 390 -32.00 -25.56 -6.28
C ILE A 390 -30.67 -25.63 -5.52
N LEU A 391 -30.26 -26.83 -5.12
CA LEU A 391 -28.96 -27.04 -4.45
C LEU A 391 -27.81 -26.96 -5.44
N GLN A 392 -28.04 -27.33 -6.71
CA GLN A 392 -27.02 -27.31 -7.74
C GLN A 392 -26.60 -25.88 -8.09
N ASP A 393 -27.53 -24.94 -8.21
CA ASP A 393 -27.21 -23.52 -8.43
C ASP A 393 -26.31 -22.96 -7.31
N ALA A 394 -26.64 -23.25 -6.05
CA ALA A 394 -25.83 -22.83 -4.91
C ALA A 394 -24.44 -23.51 -4.87
N ARG A 395 -24.36 -24.79 -5.26
CA ARG A 395 -23.08 -25.53 -5.39
C ARG A 395 -22.22 -24.96 -6.50
N ASP A 396 -22.80 -24.65 -7.65
CA ASP A 396 -22.14 -24.00 -8.78
C ASP A 396 -21.54 -22.65 -8.37
N VAL A 397 -22.29 -21.84 -7.61
CA VAL A 397 -21.77 -20.58 -7.06
C VAL A 397 -20.60 -20.83 -6.11
N ALA A 398 -20.72 -21.81 -5.20
CA ALA A 398 -19.66 -22.16 -4.26
C ALA A 398 -18.39 -22.69 -4.98
N GLU A 399 -18.54 -23.46 -6.05
CA GLU A 399 -17.42 -24.01 -6.81
C GLU A 399 -16.69 -22.93 -7.61
N ARG A 400 -17.43 -22.10 -8.37
CA ARG A 400 -16.86 -21.00 -9.16
C ARG A 400 -16.12 -19.97 -8.29
N HIS A 401 -16.58 -19.76 -7.06
CA HIS A 401 -16.01 -18.77 -6.12
C HIS A 401 -15.23 -19.44 -4.99
N HIS A 402 -14.57 -20.56 -5.25
CA HIS A 402 -13.83 -21.30 -4.23
C HIS A 402 -12.66 -20.45 -3.65
N PRO A 403 -12.47 -20.39 -2.30
CA PRO A 403 -11.46 -19.54 -1.66
C PRO A 403 -10.01 -19.83 -2.08
N ARG A 404 -9.72 -21.04 -2.59
CA ARG A 404 -8.39 -21.40 -3.12
C ARG A 404 -7.95 -20.47 -4.25
N ILE A 405 -8.86 -20.03 -5.11
CA ILE A 405 -8.55 -19.14 -6.24
C ILE A 405 -7.96 -17.84 -5.72
N LEU A 406 -8.66 -17.15 -4.82
CA LEU A 406 -8.20 -15.88 -4.22
C LEU A 406 -6.96 -16.06 -3.35
N ARG A 407 -6.84 -17.17 -2.59
CA ARG A 407 -5.64 -17.45 -1.78
C ARG A 407 -4.40 -17.63 -2.65
N SER A 408 -4.52 -18.35 -3.76
CA SER A 408 -3.41 -18.54 -4.70
C SER A 408 -3.02 -17.22 -5.39
N ALA A 409 -4.01 -16.42 -5.81
CA ALA A 409 -3.78 -15.09 -6.37
C ALA A 409 -3.09 -14.16 -5.37
N PHE A 410 -3.57 -14.07 -4.13
CA PHE A 410 -2.97 -13.28 -3.06
C PHE A 410 -1.53 -13.72 -2.74
N ALA A 411 -1.29 -15.04 -2.64
CA ALA A 411 0.04 -15.58 -2.42
C ALA A 411 1.00 -15.24 -3.58
N SER A 412 0.51 -15.32 -4.82
CA SER A 412 1.30 -14.97 -6.02
C SER A 412 1.65 -13.48 -6.07
N ALA A 413 0.71 -12.59 -5.73
CA ALA A 413 0.91 -11.15 -5.67
C ALA A 413 1.90 -10.79 -4.54
N GLY A 414 1.75 -11.39 -3.35
CA GLY A 414 2.68 -11.22 -2.25
C GLY A 414 4.09 -11.74 -2.57
N ALA A 415 4.20 -12.87 -3.29
CA ALA A 415 5.49 -13.38 -3.76
C ALA A 415 6.14 -12.44 -4.78
N ALA A 416 5.37 -11.88 -5.72
CA ALA A 416 5.87 -10.90 -6.69
C ALA A 416 6.38 -9.62 -5.99
N LEU A 417 5.65 -9.14 -5.00
CA LEU A 417 6.04 -8.00 -4.18
C LEU A 417 7.32 -8.28 -3.38
N ASN A 418 7.42 -9.45 -2.74
CA ASN A 418 8.63 -9.87 -2.04
C ASN A 418 9.83 -10.03 -2.98
N ARG A 419 9.62 -10.46 -4.23
CA ARG A 419 10.68 -10.49 -5.23
C ARG A 419 11.21 -9.09 -5.52
N GLN A 420 10.36 -8.07 -5.66
CA GLN A 420 10.83 -6.69 -5.87
C GLN A 420 11.73 -6.16 -4.75
N PHE A 421 11.50 -6.59 -3.51
CA PHE A 421 12.40 -6.25 -2.40
C PHE A 421 13.73 -7.03 -2.40
N ARG A 422 13.76 -8.23 -3.00
CA ARG A 422 14.94 -9.11 -3.03
C ARG A 422 15.84 -8.86 -4.24
N THR A 423 15.25 -8.66 -5.41
CA THR A 423 16.00 -8.40 -6.65
C THR A 423 16.34 -6.92 -6.76
N GLY A 424 17.46 -6.53 -6.14
CA GLY A 424 18.26 -5.42 -6.61
C GLY A 424 18.91 -5.80 -7.95
N ASP A 425 18.14 -5.72 -9.03
CA ASP A 425 18.66 -5.51 -10.40
C ASP A 425 19.54 -6.61 -11.04
N ARG A 426 19.31 -7.91 -10.79
CA ARG A 426 19.85 -8.96 -11.67
C ARG A 426 18.82 -9.77 -12.45
N ASP A 427 17.62 -9.98 -11.90
CA ASP A 427 16.61 -10.85 -12.53
C ASP A 427 15.18 -10.29 -12.45
N ALA A 428 14.98 -8.97 -12.61
CA ALA A 428 13.61 -8.46 -12.76
C ALA A 428 13.06 -8.95 -14.12
N PRO A 429 12.00 -9.79 -14.15
CA PRO A 429 11.48 -10.30 -15.41
C PRO A 429 11.01 -9.14 -16.29
N ARG A 430 11.42 -9.15 -17.56
CA ARG A 430 10.95 -8.19 -18.54
C ARG A 430 9.43 -8.29 -18.64
N ILE A 431 8.80 -7.13 -18.80
CA ILE A 431 7.37 -6.92 -19.04
C ILE A 431 6.94 -7.84 -20.20
N GLY A 432 6.46 -9.06 -19.87
CA GLY A 432 6.24 -10.14 -20.85
C GLY A 432 6.23 -11.54 -20.24
N GLU A 433 6.88 -11.75 -19.09
CA GLU A 433 6.97 -13.08 -18.45
C GLU A 433 6.00 -13.31 -17.27
N ILE A 434 5.14 -12.35 -16.93
CA ILE A 434 4.06 -12.60 -15.99
C ILE A 434 2.91 -13.22 -16.79
N PRO A 435 2.62 -14.53 -16.67
CA PRO A 435 1.48 -15.10 -17.37
C PRO A 435 0.23 -14.38 -16.89
N ALA A 436 -0.51 -13.79 -17.85
CA ALA A 436 -1.85 -13.31 -17.58
C ALA A 436 -2.64 -14.43 -16.89
N PRO A 437 -3.52 -14.11 -15.92
CA PRO A 437 -4.36 -15.12 -15.30
C PRO A 437 -5.07 -15.87 -16.43
N ARG A 438 -4.75 -17.16 -16.59
CA ARG A 438 -5.44 -18.03 -17.54
C ARG A 438 -6.92 -17.94 -17.19
N ARG A 439 -7.72 -17.34 -18.08
CA ARG A 439 -9.16 -17.52 -18.05
C ARG A 439 -9.38 -19.01 -18.11
N SER A 440 -9.90 -19.57 -17.03
CA SER A 440 -10.45 -20.92 -16.98
C SER A 440 -11.67 -20.96 -17.91
N ALA A 441 -11.40 -21.14 -19.19
CA ALA A 441 -12.35 -21.47 -20.24
C ALA A 441 -11.61 -22.40 -21.20
N ASP A 442 -11.43 -23.64 -20.75
CA ASP A 442 -11.33 -24.85 -21.56
C ASP A 442 -11.13 -26.03 -20.61
N VAL A 443 -12.23 -26.44 -20.02
CA VAL A 443 -12.44 -27.83 -19.61
C VAL A 443 -13.63 -28.28 -20.43
N GLY A 444 -13.36 -29.07 -21.47
CA GLY A 444 -14.40 -29.72 -22.26
C GLY A 444 -14.04 -29.84 -23.74
N GLU A 445 -13.23 -30.85 -24.06
CA GLU A 445 -13.46 -31.83 -25.13
C GLU A 445 -12.14 -32.53 -25.46
N GLU A 446 -12.05 -33.80 -25.05
CA GLU A 446 -11.42 -34.95 -25.73
C GLU A 446 -10.94 -35.99 -24.70
N GLY A 447 -11.59 -37.15 -24.70
CA GLY A 447 -11.20 -38.36 -23.94
C GLY A 447 -12.32 -39.00 -23.17
#